data_AF-A0A517VBB6-F1
#
_entry.id   AF-A0A517VBB6-F1
#
_cell.length_a   1.000
_cell.length_b   1.000
_cell.length_c   1.000
_cell.angle_alpha   90.00
_cell.angle_beta   90.00
_cell.angle_gamma   90.00
#
_symmetry.space_group_name_H-M   'P 1'
#
loop_
_entity.id
_entity.type
_entity.pdbx_description
1 polymer ?
#
loop_
_entity_poly.entity_id
_entity_poly.type
_entity_poly.pdbx_seq_one_letter_code
_entity_poly.pdbx_strand_id
1 'polypeptide(L)'
;MDAPWFDPVTFGAWFGAIVGGGGGALCGIWGALFGILSPRGKGRKVILGGMFLFAIIGLLLIATGLFALLKGQPYGIWYPFLMAGFVFAIVNGALIPVIRKNYQQAENRRIAAESIRVG
;
A
#
# COMPACT_ATOMS: atom_id res chain seq x y z
N MET A 1 -20.72 -24.77 -11.06
CA MET A 1 -20.15 -23.79 -10.11
C MET A 1 -19.69 -24.59 -8.91
N ASP A 2 -18.43 -24.46 -8.53
CA ASP A 2 -17.93 -25.06 -7.29
C ASP A 2 -18.64 -24.40 -6.10
N ALA A 3 -18.79 -25.12 -4.99
CA ALA A 3 -19.34 -24.54 -3.77
C ALA A 3 -18.55 -23.28 -3.39
N PRO A 4 -19.20 -22.23 -2.84
CA PRO A 4 -18.49 -21.07 -2.32
C PRO A 4 -17.41 -21.50 -1.33
N TRP A 5 -16.21 -20.94 -1.45
CA TRP A 5 -15.11 -21.27 -0.53
C TRP A 5 -15.45 -20.87 0.91
N PHE A 6 -16.22 -19.81 1.07
CA PHE A 6 -16.67 -19.26 2.32
C PHE A 6 -18.13 -18.82 2.22
N ASP A 7 -18.78 -18.63 3.36
CA ASP A 7 -20.04 -17.88 3.39
C ASP A 7 -19.79 -16.43 2.91
N PRO A 8 -20.41 -15.98 1.80
CA PRO A 8 -20.07 -14.71 1.18
C PRO A 8 -20.35 -13.48 2.05
N VAL A 9 -21.37 -13.55 2.90
CA VAL A 9 -21.77 -12.44 3.78
C VAL A 9 -20.79 -12.29 4.93
N THR A 10 -20.52 -13.39 5.63
CA THR A 10 -19.60 -13.44 6.77
C THR A 10 -18.18 -13.11 6.32
N PHE A 11 -17.72 -13.70 5.21
CA PHE A 11 -16.41 -13.41 4.65
C PHE A 11 -16.26 -11.93 4.28
N GLY A 12 -17.23 -11.36 3.54
CA GLY A 12 -17.20 -9.95 3.15
C GLY A 12 -17.15 -9.01 4.35
N ALA A 13 -17.90 -9.29 5.42
CA ALA A 13 -17.92 -8.49 6.64
C ALA A 13 -16.57 -8.51 7.38
N TRP A 14 -16.01 -9.70 7.64
CA TRP A 14 -14.73 -9.84 8.34
C TRP A 14 -13.56 -9.31 7.52
N PHE A 15 -13.55 -9.57 6.21
CA PHE A 15 -12.53 -9.04 5.31
C PHE A 15 -12.59 -7.51 5.25
N GLY A 16 -13.80 -6.95 5.13
CA GLY A 16 -14.01 -5.50 5.17
C GLY A 16 -13.53 -4.87 6.47
N ALA A 17 -13.82 -5.48 7.62
CA ALA A 17 -13.39 -4.98 8.92
C ALA A 17 -11.86 -5.03 9.11
N ILE A 18 -11.25 -6.20 8.86
CA ILE A 18 -9.82 -6.42 9.12
C ILE A 18 -8.96 -5.76 8.04
N VAL A 19 -9.20 -6.12 6.78
CA VAL A 19 -8.35 -5.68 5.66
C VAL A 19 -8.74 -4.27 5.22
N GLY A 20 -10.03 -4.00 5.07
CA GLY A 20 -10.52 -2.66 4.71
C GLY A 20 -10.28 -1.64 5.82
N GLY A 21 -10.85 -1.90 7.01
CA GLY A 21 -10.73 -1.00 8.17
C GLY A 21 -9.31 -0.95 8.73
N GLY A 22 -8.78 -2.09 9.17
CA GLY A 22 -7.45 -2.17 9.78
C GLY A 22 -6.33 -1.82 8.79
N GLY A 23 -6.37 -2.40 7.59
CA GLY A 23 -5.37 -2.10 6.55
C GLY A 23 -5.44 -0.66 6.03
N GLY A 24 -6.65 -0.09 5.90
CA GLY A 24 -6.83 1.32 5.56
C GLY A 24 -6.26 2.27 6.62
N ALA A 25 -6.52 1.99 7.91
CA ALA A 25 -5.95 2.76 9.01
C ALA A 25 -4.42 2.72 9.03
N LEU A 26 -3.83 1.53 8.81
CA LEU A 26 -2.38 1.37 8.71
C LEU A 26 -1.81 2.18 7.54
N CYS A 27 -2.43 2.14 6.37
CA CYS A 27 -2.02 2.96 5.22
C CYS A 27 -2.10 4.45 5.52
N GLY A 28 -3.14 4.91 6.22
CA GLY A 28 -3.29 6.30 6.65
C GLY A 28 -2.17 6.75 7.59
N ILE A 29 -1.85 5.95 8.61
CA ILE A 29 -0.73 6.19 9.53
C ILE A 29 0.58 6.23 8.74
N TRP A 30 0.78 5.30 7.81
CA TRP A 30 1.98 5.25 6.97
C TRP A 30 2.13 6.50 6.10
N GLY A 31 1.02 6.98 5.52
CA GLY A 31 0.97 8.23 4.76
C GLY A 31 1.33 9.46 5.60
N ALA A 32 0.84 9.52 6.84
CA ALA A 32 1.19 10.59 7.77
C ALA A 32 2.69 10.57 8.15
N LEU A 33 3.23 9.38 8.45
CA LEU A 33 4.67 9.20 8.71
C LEU A 33 5.52 9.64 7.53
N PHE A 34 5.11 9.28 6.30
CA PHE A 34 5.74 9.77 5.08
C PHE A 34 5.74 11.31 5.05
N GLY A 35 4.58 11.95 5.21
CA GLY A 35 4.45 13.41 5.14
C GLY A 35 5.39 14.15 6.10
N ILE A 36 5.68 13.56 7.26
CA ILE A 36 6.57 14.14 8.28
C ILE A 36 8.05 13.81 8.02
N LEU A 37 8.37 12.57 7.66
CA LEU A 37 9.76 12.07 7.59
C LEU A 37 10.44 12.36 6.24
N SER A 38 9.68 12.35 5.15
CA SER A 38 10.21 12.58 3.80
C SER A 38 10.89 13.95 3.65
N PRO A 39 10.26 15.09 4.04
CA PRO A 39 10.90 16.40 3.96
C PRO A 39 12.17 16.52 4.82
N ARG A 40 12.28 15.69 5.87
CA ARG A 40 13.42 15.64 6.79
C ARG A 40 14.53 14.69 6.32
N GLY A 41 14.34 13.98 5.21
CA GLY A 41 15.30 12.99 4.69
C GLY A 41 15.45 11.73 5.56
N LYS A 42 14.58 11.53 6.56
CA LYS A 42 14.71 10.44 7.55
C LYS A 42 13.92 9.19 7.15
N GLY A 43 14.44 8.00 7.50
CA GLY A 43 13.68 6.74 7.40
C GLY A 43 13.42 6.24 5.98
N ARG A 44 14.16 6.70 4.97
CA ARG A 44 13.95 6.37 3.55
C ARG A 44 13.73 4.87 3.28
N LYS A 45 14.58 4.01 3.85
CA LYS A 45 14.51 2.55 3.64
C LYS A 45 13.23 1.95 4.24
N VAL A 46 12.83 2.40 5.43
CA VAL A 46 11.62 1.91 6.13
C VAL A 46 10.37 2.34 5.38
N ILE A 47 10.29 3.61 4.98
CA ILE A 47 9.11 4.14 4.28
C ILE A 47 8.97 3.49 2.90
N LEU A 48 10.02 3.52 2.06
CA LEU A 48 9.97 2.93 0.72
C LEU A 48 9.81 1.40 0.77
N GLY A 49 10.46 0.74 1.73
CA GLY A 49 10.31 -0.70 1.94
C GLY A 49 8.89 -1.08 2.36
N GLY A 50 8.28 -0.33 3.27
CA GLY A 50 6.90 -0.54 3.69
C GLY A 50 5.90 -0.32 2.54
N MET A 51 6.09 0.71 1.74
CA MET A 51 5.26 0.94 0.55
C MET A 51 5.38 -0.17 -0.49
N PHE A 52 6.60 -0.64 -0.71
CA PHE A 52 6.85 -1.77 -1.61
C PHE A 52 6.20 -3.05 -1.09
N LEU A 53 6.25 -3.29 0.22
CA LEU A 53 5.55 -4.41 0.86
C LEU A 53 4.04 -4.31 0.67
N PHE A 54 3.43 -3.14 0.93
CA PHE A 54 2.00 -2.92 0.65
C PHE A 54 1.67 -3.16 -0.83
N ALA A 55 2.54 -2.72 -1.75
CA ALA A 55 2.33 -2.95 -3.16
C ALA A 55 2.33 -4.45 -3.52
N ILE A 56 3.28 -5.23 -2.99
CA ILE A 56 3.32 -6.69 -3.18
C ILE A 56 2.07 -7.35 -2.60
N ILE A 57 1.69 -7.00 -1.37
CA ILE A 57 0.47 -7.54 -0.75
C ILE A 57 -0.75 -7.23 -1.64
N GLY A 58 -0.84 -6.00 -2.15
CA GLY A 58 -1.90 -5.60 -3.06
C GLY A 58 -1.94 -6.45 -4.35
N LEU A 59 -0.79 -6.72 -4.96
CA LEU A 59 -0.70 -7.56 -6.15
C LEU A 59 -1.14 -9.01 -5.87
N LEU A 60 -0.76 -9.56 -4.71
CA LEU A 60 -1.19 -10.90 -4.29
C LEU A 60 -2.71 -10.96 -4.05
N LEU A 61 -3.30 -9.93 -3.46
CA LEU A 61 -4.75 -9.82 -3.30
C LEU A 61 -5.46 -9.72 -4.65
N ILE A 62 -4.93 -8.94 -5.60
CA ILE A 62 -5.46 -8.86 -6.97
C ILE A 62 -5.42 -10.24 -7.63
N ALA A 63 -4.28 -10.92 -7.59
CA ALA A 63 -4.13 -12.25 -8.17
C ALA A 63 -5.14 -13.24 -7.55
N THR A 64 -5.34 -13.17 -6.24
CA THR A 64 -6.31 -14.01 -5.51
C THR A 64 -7.75 -13.70 -5.92
N GLY A 65 -8.12 -12.43 -6.04
CA GLY A 65 -9.45 -12.01 -6.47
C GLY A 65 -9.73 -12.39 -7.93
N LEU A 66 -8.74 -12.26 -8.82
CA LEU A 66 -8.87 -12.71 -10.21
C LEU A 66 -9.05 -14.23 -10.29
N PHE A 67 -8.27 -14.98 -9.50
CA PHE A 67 -8.43 -16.43 -9.42
C PHE A 67 -9.83 -16.83 -8.93
N ALA A 68 -10.34 -16.16 -7.88
CA ALA A 68 -11.69 -16.39 -7.37
C ALA A 68 -12.77 -16.05 -8.42
N LEU A 69 -12.60 -14.95 -9.14
CA LEU A 69 -13.50 -14.53 -10.22
C LEU A 69 -13.54 -15.57 -11.36
N LEU A 70 -12.38 -16.06 -11.79
CA LEU A 70 -12.27 -17.10 -12.83
C LEU A 70 -12.87 -18.44 -12.40
N LYS A 71 -12.91 -18.72 -11.09
CA LYS A 71 -13.57 -19.90 -10.51
C LYS A 71 -15.08 -19.71 -10.30
N GLY A 72 -15.64 -18.58 -10.72
CA GLY A 72 -17.06 -18.28 -10.57
C GLY A 72 -17.51 -18.11 -9.12
N GLN A 73 -16.59 -17.71 -8.23
CA GLN A 73 -16.94 -17.46 -6.83
C GLN A 73 -17.94 -16.29 -6.72
N PRO A 74 -18.77 -16.24 -5.66
CA PRO A 74 -19.70 -15.15 -5.43
C PRO A 74 -19.03 -13.78 -5.26
N TYR A 75 -19.79 -12.72 -5.56
CA TYR A 75 -19.34 -11.32 -5.41
C TYR A 75 -18.71 -11.04 -4.03
N GLY A 76 -19.33 -11.54 -2.96
CA GLY A 76 -18.84 -11.35 -1.59
C GLY A 76 -17.42 -11.89 -1.34
N ILE A 77 -16.89 -12.76 -2.20
CA ILE A 77 -15.55 -13.35 -2.06
C ILE A 77 -14.54 -12.63 -2.96
N TRP A 78 -14.77 -12.58 -4.27
CA TRP A 78 -13.75 -12.04 -5.18
C TRP A 78 -13.63 -10.51 -5.13
N TYR A 79 -14.73 -9.79 -4.89
CA TYR A 79 -14.75 -8.33 -4.94
C TYR A 79 -13.91 -7.68 -3.84
N PRO A 80 -14.00 -8.11 -2.56
CA PRO A 80 -13.15 -7.55 -1.50
C PRO A 80 -11.65 -7.73 -1.78
N PHE A 81 -11.23 -8.88 -2.32
CA PHE A 81 -9.85 -9.13 -2.71
C PHE A 81 -9.37 -8.16 -3.79
N LEU A 82 -10.15 -8.00 -4.86
CA LEU A 82 -9.79 -7.07 -5.94
C LEU A 82 -9.77 -5.62 -5.45
N MET A 83 -10.75 -5.21 -4.66
CA MET A 83 -10.85 -3.84 -4.18
C MET A 83 -9.70 -3.49 -3.22
N ALA A 84 -9.45 -4.31 -2.20
CA ALA A 84 -8.34 -4.11 -1.28
C ALA A 84 -6.99 -4.20 -2.00
N GLY A 85 -6.85 -5.17 -2.90
CA GLY A 85 -5.66 -5.35 -3.71
C GLY A 85 -5.35 -4.13 -4.59
N PHE A 86 -6.36 -3.57 -5.25
CA PHE A 86 -6.23 -2.36 -6.05
C PHE A 86 -5.77 -1.17 -5.19
N VAL A 87 -6.40 -0.95 -4.03
CA VAL A 87 -6.01 0.14 -3.13
C VAL A 87 -4.56 -0.04 -2.66
N PHE A 88 -4.18 -1.23 -2.18
CA PHE A 88 -2.81 -1.44 -1.70
C PHE A 88 -1.76 -1.38 -2.80
N ALA A 89 -2.02 -1.96 -3.97
CA ALA A 89 -1.07 -1.97 -5.08
C ALA A 89 -0.95 -0.61 -5.75
N ILE A 90 -2.07 -0.02 -6.16
CA ILE A 90 -2.07 1.16 -7.01
C ILE A 90 -1.76 2.41 -6.20
N VAL A 91 -2.39 2.61 -5.04
CA VAL A 91 -2.15 3.82 -4.24
C VAL A 91 -0.72 3.87 -3.76
N ASN A 92 -0.20 2.79 -3.16
CA ASN A 92 1.19 2.76 -2.71
C ASN A 92 2.16 2.77 -3.89
N GLY A 93 1.90 1.96 -4.93
CA GLY A 93 2.75 1.88 -6.11
C GLY A 93 2.92 3.23 -6.82
N ALA A 94 1.83 3.96 -7.04
CA ALA A 94 1.84 5.27 -7.69
C ALA A 94 2.55 6.35 -6.85
N LEU A 95 2.54 6.22 -5.51
CA LEU A 95 3.21 7.16 -4.62
C LEU A 95 4.72 6.93 -4.52
N ILE A 96 5.23 5.72 -4.72
CA ILE A 96 6.68 5.41 -4.65
C ILE A 96 7.56 6.42 -5.41
N PRO A 97 7.31 6.76 -6.71
CA PRO A 97 8.15 7.73 -7.42
C PRO A 97 8.13 9.13 -6.80
N VAL A 98 6.97 9.59 -6.32
CA VAL A 98 6.81 10.89 -5.65
C VAL A 98 7.65 10.93 -4.37
N ILE A 99 7.57 9.86 -3.58
CA ILE A 99 8.28 9.76 -2.30
C ILE A 99 9.79 9.68 -2.52
N ARG A 100 10.23 8.91 -3.53
CA ARG A 100 11.64 8.87 -3.93
C ARG A 100 12.16 10.26 -4.31
N LYS A 101 11.38 11.04 -5.07
CA LYS A 101 11.74 12.41 -5.46
C LYS A 101 11.89 13.33 -4.23
N ASN A 102 10.98 13.24 -3.27
CA ASN A 102 11.05 14.06 -2.06
C ASN A 102 12.29 13.74 -1.21
N TYR A 103 12.61 12.46 -1.05
CA TYR A 103 13.86 12.06 -0.37
C TYR A 103 15.11 12.56 -1.10
N GLN A 104 15.11 12.53 -2.43
CA GLN A 104 16.21 13.06 -3.23
C GLN A 104 16.37 14.57 -3.03
N GLN A 105 15.27 15.31 -2.98
CA GLN A 105 15.30 16.76 -2.72
C GLN A 105 15.81 17.09 -1.32
N ALA A 106 15.42 16.32 -0.31
CA ALA A 106 15.92 16.49 1.05
C ALA A 106 17.44 16.27 1.12
N GLU A 107 17.95 15.24 0.45
CA GLU A 107 19.39 14.96 0.37
C GLU A 107 20.14 16.08 -0.36
N ASN A 108 19.64 16.55 -1.50
CA ASN A 108 20.26 17.65 -2.25
C ASN A 108 20.35 18.93 -1.42
N ARG A 109 19.33 19.25 -0.61
CA ARG A 109 19.35 20.40 0.31
C ARG A 109 20.42 20.26 1.38
N ARG A 110 20.62 19.05 1.90
CA ARG A 110 21.67 18.77 2.89
C ARG A 110 23.06 19.00 2.27
N ILE A 111 23.32 18.44 1.10
CA ILE A 111 24.61 18.58 0.39
C ILE A 111 24.89 20.06 0.08
N ALA A 112 23.89 20.81 -0.40
CA ALA A 112 24.04 22.23 -0.68
C ALA A 112 24.41 23.03 0.59
N ALA A 113 23.74 22.77 1.72
CA ALA A 113 24.06 23.42 2.99
C ALA A 113 25.48 23.05 3.49
N GLU A 114 25.91 21.81 3.28
CA GLU A 114 27.24 21.34 3.66
C GLU A 114 28.34 21.99 2.80
N SER A 115 28.09 22.19 1.50
CA SER A 115 29.01 22.89 0.60
C SER A 115 29.23 24.37 0.96
N ILE A 116 28.20 25.06 1.48
CA ILE A 116 28.29 26.45 1.96
C ILE A 116 29.09 26.54 3.26
N ARG A 117 29.10 25.49 4.08
CA ARG A 117 29.81 25.49 5.38
C ARG A 117 31.32 25.29 5.24
N VAL A 118 31.76 24.64 4.16
CA VAL A 118 33.16 24.25 3.94
C VAL A 118 33.90 25.20 2.98
N GLY A 119 33.17 26.00 2.19
CA GLY A 119 33.72 27.08 1.36
C GLY A 119 33.81 28.41 2.11
#